data_AF-A0A2W4TGZ2-F1
#
_entry.id   AF-A0A2W4TGZ2-F1
#
_cell.length_a   1.000
_cell.length_b   1.000
_cell.length_c   1.000
_cell.angle_alpha   90.00
_cell.angle_beta   90.00
_cell.angle_gamma   90.00
#
_symmetry.space_group_name_H-M   'P 1'
#
loop_
_entity.id
_entity.type
_entity.pdbx_description
1 polymer ?
#
loop_
_entity_poly.entity_id
_entity_poly.type
_entity_poly.pdbx_seq_one_letter_code
_entity_poly.pdbx_strand_id
1 'polypeptide(L)' 'MIEAPPVPEGFTPIFNGRDLTGWHVSKTNHHGTTPDFRVLHGVIIGTQQPWNEGGILLTDRRYKNFEVYVEVK' A
#
# COMPACT_ATOMS: atom_id res chain seq x y z
N MET A 1 -9.59 -17.54 -5.90
CA MET A 1 -9.76 -16.49 -4.90
C MET A 1 -8.76 -16.79 -3.81
N ILE A 2 -7.71 -15.97 -3.63
CA ILE A 2 -6.88 -16.05 -2.43
C ILE A 2 -7.62 -15.20 -1.41
N GLU A 3 -8.10 -15.83 -0.35
CA GLU A 3 -8.75 -15.11 0.74
C GLU A 3 -7.65 -14.44 1.57
N ALA A 4 -7.76 -13.14 1.80
CA ALA A 4 -6.82 -12.45 2.69
C ALA A 4 -6.97 -13.02 4.10
N PRO A 5 -5.88 -13.21 4.86
CA PRO A 5 -5.98 -13.68 6.22
C PRO A 5 -6.85 -12.75 7.08
N PRO A 6 -7.51 -13.28 8.12
CA PRO A 6 -8.30 -12.46 9.02
C PRO A 6 -7.42 -11.37 9.66
N VAL A 7 -8.00 -10.19 9.84
CA VAL A 7 -7.34 -9.09 10.54
C VAL A 7 -7.03 -9.53 11.98
N PRO A 8 -5.78 -9.42 12.46
CA PRO A 8 -5.44 -9.78 13.83
C PRO A 8 -6.28 -9.00 14.87
N GLU A 9 -6.54 -9.61 16.03
CA GLU A 9 -7.30 -8.97 17.10
C GLU A 9 -6.67 -7.64 17.52
N GLY A 10 -7.49 -6.60 17.70
CA GLY A 10 -7.03 -5.25 18.05
C GLY A 10 -6.58 -4.40 16.85
N PHE A 11 -6.48 -4.95 15.64
CA PHE A 11 -6.16 -4.20 14.44
C PHE A 11 -7.42 -3.76 13.68
N THR A 12 -7.32 -2.62 13.00
CA THR A 12 -8.35 -2.12 12.08
C THR A 12 -7.80 -2.18 10.65
N PRO A 13 -8.52 -2.78 9.68
CA PRO A 13 -8.04 -2.83 8.30
C PRO A 13 -7.97 -1.41 7.70
N ILE A 14 -6.81 -1.08 7.12
CA ILE A 14 -6.57 0.19 6.41
C ILE A 14 -6.54 0.04 4.88
N PHE A 15 -6.51 -1.19 4.40
CA PHE A 15 -6.65 -1.52 2.98
C PHE A 15 -7.97 -2.28 2.77
N ASN A 16 -8.72 -1.90 1.75
CA ASN A 16 -10.07 -2.41 1.51
C ASN A 16 -10.11 -3.67 0.64
N GLY A 17 -8.95 -4.18 0.20
CA GLY A 17 -8.84 -5.38 -0.65
C GLY A 17 -9.29 -5.18 -2.10
N ARG A 18 -9.62 -3.97 -2.54
CA ARG A 18 -10.24 -3.70 -3.84
C ARG A 18 -9.50 -2.64 -4.65
N ASP A 19 -9.13 -1.54 -4.01
CA ASP A 19 -8.51 -0.40 -4.66
C ASP A 19 -7.65 0.42 -3.66
N LEU A 20 -7.07 1.51 -4.13
CA LEU A 20 -6.20 2.39 -3.34
C LEU A 20 -6.97 3.51 -2.62
N THR A 21 -8.28 3.38 -2.40
CA THR A 21 -9.03 4.37 -1.62
C THR A 21 -8.41 4.52 -0.23
N GLY A 22 -8.05 5.74 0.16
CA GLY A 22 -7.33 6.02 1.41
C GLY A 22 -5.81 6.01 1.27
N TRP A 23 -5.27 5.90 0.05
CA TRP A 23 -3.85 5.89 -0.25
C TRP A 23 -3.50 6.82 -1.41
N HIS A 24 -2.29 7.37 -1.41
CA HIS A 24 -1.77 8.18 -2.49
C HIS A 24 -0.27 7.99 -2.69
N VAL A 25 0.20 8.27 -3.89
CA VAL A 25 1.63 8.35 -4.20
C VAL A 25 2.22 9.61 -3.58
N SER A 26 3.36 9.46 -2.90
CA SER A 26 4.16 10.57 -2.40
C SER A 26 4.58 11.52 -3.53
N LYS A 27 4.32 12.82 -3.34
CA LYS A 27 4.69 13.89 -4.28
C LYS A 27 5.93 14.69 -3.86
N THR A 28 6.53 14.36 -2.71
CA THR A 28 7.62 15.14 -2.12
C THR A 28 8.85 14.30 -1.81
N ASN A 29 8.65 13.05 -1.40
CA ASN A 29 9.73 12.07 -1.27
C ASN A 29 9.66 11.13 -2.48
N HIS A 30 10.62 11.25 -3.39
CA HIS A 30 10.65 10.56 -4.67
C HIS A 30 11.71 9.45 -4.67
N HIS A 31 11.32 8.26 -5.14
CA HIS A 31 12.22 7.14 -5.45
C HIS A 31 12.00 6.73 -6.91
N GLY A 32 12.02 7.73 -7.80
CA GLY A 32 11.53 7.63 -9.16
C GLY A 32 10.42 8.64 -9.46
N THR A 33 10.06 8.71 -10.74
CA THR A 33 9.09 9.64 -11.33
C THR A 33 7.85 8.91 -11.85
N THR A 34 7.90 7.59 -11.97
CA THR A 34 6.82 6.75 -12.53
C THR A 34 6.45 5.59 -11.60
N PRO A 35 6.00 5.89 -10.36
CA PRO A 35 5.52 4.86 -9.44
C PRO A 35 4.35 4.08 -10.02
N ASP A 36 4.43 2.75 -9.91
CA ASP A 36 3.36 1.84 -10.35
C ASP A 36 2.79 1.10 -9.13
N PHE A 37 1.71 1.64 -8.58
CA PHE A 37 0.91 0.99 -7.54
C PHE A 37 -0.47 0.65 -8.07
N ARG A 38 -0.86 -0.61 -7.94
CA ARG A 38 -2.17 -1.12 -8.37
C ARG A 38 -2.64 -2.24 -7.46
N VAL A 39 -3.95 -2.50 -7.44
CA VAL A 39 -4.51 -3.65 -6.73
C VAL A 39 -4.77 -4.77 -7.71
N LEU A 40 -4.22 -5.95 -7.44
CA LEU A 40 -4.45 -7.16 -8.23
C LEU A 40 -4.71 -8.33 -7.28
N HIS A 41 -5.83 -9.03 -7.49
CA HIS A 41 -6.27 -10.17 -6.66
C HIS A 41 -6.31 -9.85 -5.15
N GLY A 42 -6.74 -8.63 -4.78
CA GLY A 42 -6.85 -8.23 -3.38
C GLY A 42 -5.52 -7.93 -2.71
N VAL A 43 -4.45 -7.68 -3.48
CA VAL A 43 -3.12 -7.33 -2.98
C VAL A 43 -2.66 -6.02 -3.62
N ILE A 44 -2.03 -5.15 -2.85
CA ILE A 44 -1.34 -3.98 -3.38
C ILE A 44 -0.03 -4.46 -4.01
N ILE A 45 0.10 -4.25 -5.32
CA ILE A 45 1.32 -4.50 -6.08
C ILE A 45 2.02 -3.16 -6.28
N GLY A 46 3.25 -3.05 -5.78
CA GLY A 46 4.16 -1.93 -6.07
C GLY A 46 5.29 -2.40 -6.99
N THR A 47 5.45 -1.74 -8.14
CA THR A 47 6.53 -2.03 -9.11
C THR A 47 7.32 -0.77 -9.48
N GLN A 48 8.32 -0.94 -10.33
CA GLN A 48 9.08 0.15 -10.95
C GLN A 48 8.80 0.12 -12.44
N GLN A 49 8.58 1.28 -13.06
CA GLN A 49 8.40 1.33 -14.51
C GLN A 49 8.88 2.66 -15.11
N PRO A 50 10.09 2.78 -15.68
CA PRO A 50 11.11 1.75 -15.90
C PRO A 50 11.88 1.36 -14.62
N TRP A 51 12.90 0.49 -14.76
CA TRP A 51 13.79 0.14 -13.65
C TRP A 51 14.38 1.40 -13.00
N ASN A 52 14.49 1.37 -11.68
CA ASN A 52 14.90 2.49 -10.82
C ASN A 52 13.90 3.66 -10.72
N GLU A 53 12.71 3.53 -11.32
CA GLU A 53 11.63 4.52 -11.24
C GLU A 53 10.44 3.98 -10.45
N GLY A 54 10.63 3.76 -9.15
CA GLY A 54 9.55 3.37 -8.24
C GLY A 54 8.86 4.59 -7.61
N GLY A 55 8.39 4.40 -6.37
CA GLY A 55 7.99 5.51 -5.52
C GLY A 55 7.49 5.01 -4.17
N ILE A 56 6.87 5.93 -3.43
CA ILE A 56 6.34 5.65 -2.10
C ILE A 56 4.82 5.76 -2.15
N LEU A 57 4.13 4.73 -1.66
CA LEU A 57 2.70 4.77 -1.39
C LEU A 57 2.48 5.13 0.08
N LEU A 58 1.60 6.11 0.34
CA LEU A 58 1.30 6.63 1.66
C LEU A 58 -0.19 6.48 1.95
N THR A 59 -0.55 6.34 3.22
CA THR A 59 -1.96 6.48 3.65
C THR A 59 -2.36 7.95 3.63
N ASP A 60 -3.62 8.23 3.26
CA ASP A 60 -4.22 9.56 3.40
C ASP A 60 -4.35 9.96 4.87
N ARG A 61 -4.65 8.96 5.72
CA ARG A 61 -4.72 9.14 7.16
C ARG A 61 -3.31 9.28 7.75
N ARG A 62 -3.16 10.20 8.69
CA ARG A 62 -1.94 10.38 9.49
C ARG A 62 -2.09 9.68 10.84
N TYR A 63 -1.04 9.01 11.26
CA TYR A 63 -0.95 8.35 12.56
C TYR A 63 0.27 8.89 13.32
N LYS A 64 0.22 8.89 14.65
CA LYS A 64 1.35 9.32 15.51
C LYS A 64 1.94 8.13 16.25
N ASN A 65 1.14 7.53 17.14
CA ASN A 65 1.48 6.30 17.84
C ASN A 65 0.63 5.20 17.22
N PHE A 66 1.25 4.22 16.57
CA PHE A 66 0.55 3.13 15.91
C PHE A 66 1.36 1.85 15.97
N GLU A 67 0.65 0.74 15.87
CA GLU A 67 1.19 -0.56 15.51
C GLU A 67 0.70 -0.88 14.10
N VAL A 68 1.58 -1.41 13.25
CA VAL A 68 1.25 -1.78 11.87
C VAL A 68 1.53 -3.26 11.68
N TYR A 69 0.54 -3.94 11.08
CA TYR A 69 0.66 -5.32 10.65
C TYR A 69 0.52 -5.37 9.13
N VAL A 70 1.45 -6.06 8.47
CA VAL A 70 1.48 -6.23 7.02
C VAL A 70 2.07 -7.59 6.67
N GLU A 71 1.51 -8.25 5.67
CA GLU A 71 2.11 -9.41 5.02
C GLU A 71 2.70 -8.99 3.68
N VAL A 72 3.94 -9.38 3.39
CA VAL A 72 4.67 -8.98 2.19
C VAL A 72 5.37 -10.18 1.58
N LYS A 73 5.46 -10.21 0.24
CA LYS A 73 6.21 -11.20 -0.53
C LYS A 73 7.22 -10.50 -1.45
#